data_AF-A0A6G3D9M4-F1
#
_entry.id   AF-A0A6G3D9M4-F1
#
_cell.length_a   1.000
_cell.length_b   1.000
_cell.length_c   1.000
_cell.angle_alpha   90.00
_cell.angle_beta   90.00
_cell.angle_gamma   90.00
#
_symmetry.space_group_name_H-M   'P 1'
#
loop_
_entity.id
_entity.type
_entity.pdbx_description
1 polymer ?
#
loop_
_entity_poly.entity_id
_entity_poly.type
_entity_poly.pdbx_seq_one_letter_code
_entity_poly.pdbx_strand_id
1 'polypeptide(L)' 'ILRPGALTDDAGTGLVRLEAHTGRGPVPRDDVAAVLAELVDTPATNGLTLELISGSAPVSVAVKSVAGN' A
#
# COMPACT_ATOMS: atom_id res chain seq x y z
N ILE A 1 6.72 -5.76 6.49
CA ILE A 1 7.46 -5.76 5.21
C ILE A 1 6.49 -5.37 4.10
N LEU A 2 6.84 -4.39 3.26
CA LEU A 2 6.04 -4.00 2.10
C LEU A 2 6.70 -4.54 0.82
N ARG A 3 5.91 -5.15 -0.06
CA ARG A 3 6.35 -5.68 -1.37
C ARG A 3 5.59 -4.96 -2.49
N PRO A 4 6.11 -3.83 -2.99
CA PRO A 4 5.50 -3.15 -4.12
C PRO A 4 5.55 -3.99 -5.38
N GLY A 5 4.57 -3.79 -6.25
CA GLY A 5 4.60 -4.24 -7.64
C GLY A 5 5.63 -3.49 -8.49
N ALA A 6 5.41 -3.42 -9.80
CA ALA A 6 6.31 -2.72 -10.70
C ALA A 6 6.28 -1.21 -10.43
N LEU A 7 7.41 -0.64 -10.00
CA LEU A 7 7.51 0.77 -9.68
C LEU A 7 7.44 1.64 -10.94
N THR A 8 6.63 2.70 -10.91
CA THR A 8 6.58 3.71 -11.98
C THR A 8 6.92 5.11 -11.46
N ASP A 9 7.24 6.02 -12.38
CA ASP A 9 7.54 7.44 -12.11
C ASP A 9 6.35 8.36 -12.45
N ASP A 10 5.15 7.78 -12.59
CA ASP A 10 3.93 8.56 -12.75
C ASP A 10 3.59 9.29 -11.44
N ALA A 11 2.75 10.33 -11.54
CA ALA A 11 2.24 11.00 -10.35
C ALA A 11 1.38 10.05 -9.50
N GLY A 12 1.49 10.16 -8.17
CA GLY A 12 0.66 9.40 -7.24
C GLY A 12 -0.84 9.65 -7.43
N THR A 13 -1.63 8.59 -7.28
CA THR A 13 -3.09 8.65 -7.39
C THR A 13 -3.78 8.72 -6.03
N GLY A 14 -3.07 8.35 -4.95
CA GLY A 14 -3.63 8.14 -3.63
C GLY A 14 -4.52 6.90 -3.51
N LEU A 15 -4.62 6.09 -4.57
CA LEU A 15 -5.52 4.93 -4.66
C LEU A 15 -4.72 3.64 -4.88
N VAL A 16 -4.88 2.70 -3.96
CA VAL A 16 -4.07 1.50 -3.88
C VAL A 16 -4.91 0.26 -3.61
N ARG A 17 -4.28 -0.90 -3.77
CA ARG A 17 -4.72 -2.18 -3.22
C ARG A 17 -3.58 -2.71 -2.35
N LEU A 18 -3.86 -2.93 -1.07
CA LEU A 18 -2.90 -3.38 -0.07
C LEU A 18 -3.46 -4.62 0.63
N GLU A 19 -2.84 -5.77 0.41
CA GLU A 19 -3.33 -7.07 0.90
C GLU A 19 -2.16 -8.02 1.15
N ALA A 20 -2.40 -9.19 1.75
CA ALA A 20 -1.36 -10.23 1.85
C ALA A 20 -0.89 -10.71 0.46
N HIS A 21 -1.83 -10.80 -0.50
CA HIS A 21 -1.58 -11.20 -1.88
C HIS A 21 -2.45 -10.39 -2.85
N THR A 22 -1.83 -9.53 -3.66
CA THR A 22 -2.55 -8.70 -4.65
C THR A 22 -2.46 -9.27 -6.06
N GLY A 23 -1.44 -10.08 -6.33
CA GLY A 23 -1.00 -10.42 -7.69
C GLY A 23 -0.10 -9.34 -8.28
N ARG A 24 0.12 -9.36 -9.60
CA ARG A 24 1.00 -8.41 -10.30
C ARG A 24 0.26 -7.12 -10.66
N GLY A 25 0.94 -6.00 -10.56
CA GLY A 25 0.47 -4.70 -11.03
C GLY A 25 1.55 -3.63 -10.86
N PRO A 26 1.43 -2.49 -11.56
CA PRO A 26 2.29 -1.35 -11.32
C PRO A 26 1.85 -0.55 -10.08
N VAL A 27 2.73 0.28 -9.56
CA VAL A 27 2.41 1.30 -8.55
C VAL A 27 3.36 2.50 -8.66
N PRO A 28 2.85 3.74 -8.66
CA PRO A 28 3.69 4.94 -8.59
C PRO A 28 4.54 4.97 -7.31
N ARG A 29 5.80 5.43 -7.41
CA ARG A 29 6.66 5.60 -6.22
C ARG A 29 6.06 6.54 -5.18
N ASP A 30 5.31 7.54 -5.61
CA ASP A 30 4.57 8.46 -4.74
C ASP A 30 3.54 7.73 -3.87
N ASP A 31 2.77 6.82 -4.47
CA ASP A 31 1.76 6.03 -3.74
C ASP A 31 2.43 5.03 -2.77
N VAL A 32 3.59 4.48 -3.13
CA VAL A 32 4.41 3.68 -2.21
C VAL A 32 4.87 4.51 -1.02
N ALA A 33 5.35 5.73 -1.25
CA ALA A 33 5.79 6.63 -0.17
C ALA A 33 4.63 6.99 0.77
N ALA A 34 3.45 7.28 0.22
CA ALA A 34 2.24 7.56 1.00
C ALA A 34 1.84 6.36 1.87
N VAL A 35 1.86 5.14 1.32
CA VAL A 35 1.57 3.92 2.09
C VAL A 35 2.61 3.69 3.18
N LEU A 36 3.90 3.90 2.91
CA LEU A 36 4.95 3.75 3.91
C LEU A 36 4.77 4.74 5.08
N ALA A 37 4.39 5.99 4.78
CA ALA A 37 4.11 6.98 5.81
C ALA A 37 2.94 6.54 6.71
N GLU A 38 1.82 6.12 6.13
CA GLU A 38 0.65 5.66 6.89
C GLU A 38 0.95 4.38 7.71
N LEU A 39 1.77 3.46 7.18
CA LEU A 39 2.17 2.23 7.89
C LEU A 39 3.03 2.52 9.12
N VAL A 40 3.92 3.51 9.07
CA VAL A 40 4.75 3.91 10.22
C VAL A 40 3.88 4.36 11.40
N ASP A 41 2.75 5.02 11.11
CA ASP A 41 1.81 5.50 12.12
C ASP A 41 0.75 4.46 12.52
N THR A 42 0.80 3.24 11.95
CA THR A 42 -0.18 2.17 12.20
C THR A 42 0.47 0.90 12.80
N PRO A 43 0.76 0.86 14.12
CA PRO A 43 1.43 -0.28 14.78
C PRO A 43 0.71 -1.63 14.66
N ALA A 44 -0.61 -1.62 14.44
CA ALA A 44 -1.39 -2.84 14.23
C ALA A 44 -0.99 -3.61 12.96
N THR A 45 -0.22 -2.99 12.05
CA THR A 45 0.36 -3.65 10.87
C THR A 45 1.70 -4.32 11.13
N ASN A 46 2.23 -4.26 12.36
CA ASN A 46 3.51 -4.86 12.70
C ASN A 46 3.53 -6.37 12.49
N GLY A 47 4.64 -6.88 11.98
CA GLY A 47 4.81 -8.30 11.67
C GLY A 47 4.13 -8.75 10.37
N LEU A 48 3.32 -7.90 9.72
CA LEU A 48 2.69 -8.25 8.45
C LEU A 48 3.69 -8.17 7.28
N THR A 49 3.47 -9.04 6.30
CA THR A 49 4.03 -8.88 4.95
C THR A 49 2.89 -8.59 4.01
N LEU A 50 2.96 -7.45 3.32
CA LEU A 50 1.88 -6.94 2.49
C LEU A 50 2.40 -6.67 1.07
N GLU A 51 1.57 -6.97 0.08
CA GLU A 51 1.77 -6.63 -1.32
C GLU A 51 0.99 -5.35 -1.66
N LEU A 52 1.59 -4.50 -2.50
CA LEU A 52 1.05 -3.20 -2.86
C LEU A 52 1.07 -3.00 -4.38
N ILE A 53 -0.10 -2.70 -4.96
CA ILE A 53 -0.27 -2.27 -6.34
C ILE A 53 -1.24 -1.08 -6.41
N SER A 54 -1.28 -0.36 -7.53
CA SER A 54 -2.34 0.61 -7.80
C SER A 54 -3.71 -0.05 -7.73
N GLY A 55 -4.70 0.68 -7.21
CA GLY A 55 -6.04 0.16 -6.98
C GLY A 55 -7.08 1.26 -6.88
N SER A 56 -8.09 1.03 -6.05
CA SER A 56 -9.25 1.93 -5.91
C SER A 56 -9.51 2.39 -4.48
N ALA A 57 -8.80 1.85 -3.49
CA ALA A 57 -8.97 2.24 -2.10
C ALA A 57 -8.03 3.39 -1.75
N PRO A 58 -8.50 4.47 -1.10
CA PRO A 58 -7.61 5.48 -0.54
C PRO A 58 -6.58 4.83 0.39
N VAL A 59 -5.33 5.34 0.37
CA VAL A 59 -4.22 4.79 1.18
C VAL A 59 -4.60 4.55 2.64
N SER A 60 -5.22 5.53 3.30
CA SER A 60 -5.63 5.41 4.71
C SER A 60 -6.69 4.34 4.95
N VAL A 61 -7.59 4.10 4.00
CA VAL A 61 -8.60 3.04 4.08
C VAL A 61 -7.93 1.68 3.88
N ALA A 62 -7.03 1.57 2.91
CA ALA A 62 -6.34 0.32 2.62
C ALA A 62 -5.47 -0.14 3.79
N VAL A 63 -4.74 0.78 4.44
CA VAL A 63 -3.91 0.48 5.62
C VAL A 63 -4.75 0.07 6.83
N LYS A 64 -5.86 0.76 7.11
CA LYS A 64 -6.77 0.38 8.21
C LYS A 64 -7.39 -1.00 8.00
N SER A 65 -7.77 -1.30 6.76
CA SER A 65 -8.37 -2.59 6.39
C SER A 65 -7.46 -3.77 6.72
N VAL A 66 -6.15 -3.66 6.49
CA VAL A 66 -5.18 -4.73 6.83
C VAL A 66 -4.76 -4.73 8.30
N ALA A 67 -4.96 -3.62 9.01
CA ALA A 67 -4.76 -3.53 10.45
C ALA A 67 -5.88 -4.20 11.27
N GLY A 68 -6.96 -4.65 10.61
CA GLY A 68 -8.12 -5.27 11.27
C GLY A 68 -9.08 -4.27 11.93
N ASN A 69 -9.04 -2.99 11.51
CA ASN A 69 -9.87 -1.89 12.03
C ASN A 69 -10.80 -1.30 10.98
#